data_AF-A0A7C3JV19-F1
#
_entry.id   AF-A0A7C3JV19-F1
#
_cell.length_a   1.000
_cell.length_b   1.000
_cell.length_c   1.000
_cell.angle_alpha   90.00
_cell.angle_beta   90.00
_cell.angle_gamma   90.00
#
_symmetry.space_group_name_H-M   'P 1'
#
loop_
_entity.id
_entity.type
_entity.pdbx_description
1 polymer ?
#
loop_
_entity_poly.entity_id
_entity_poly.type
_entity_poly.pdbx_seq_one_letter_code
_entity_poly.pdbx_strand_id
1 'polypeptide(L)' 'MSVGPAMAVAFGLINVAAVARGVLPAFHPQSFSQSIAASGALWIASFLIFIVIYAPILTRPRIDGRPG' A
#
# COMPACT_ATOMS: atom_id res chain seq x y z
N MET A 1 3.51 -2.42 18.01
CA MET A 1 2.96 -2.56 16.65
C MET A 1 3.74 -3.68 15.97
N SER A 2 3.11 -4.80 15.64
CA SER A 2 3.82 -5.90 14.95
C SER A 2 3.96 -5.56 13.46
N VAL A 3 5.19 -5.57 12.95
CA VAL A 3 5.47 -5.20 11.55
C VAL A 3 4.89 -6.23 10.59
N GLY A 4 5.07 -7.53 10.87
CA GLY A 4 4.70 -8.63 9.96
C GLY A 4 3.23 -8.61 9.51
N PRO A 5 2.24 -8.67 10.43
CA PRO A 5 0.83 -8.70 10.05
C PRO A 5 0.38 -7.44 9.31
N ALA A 6 0.79 -6.27 9.78
CA ALA A 6 0.42 -5.01 9.13
C ALA A 6 1.01 -4.89 7.72
N MET A 7 2.24 -5.37 7.52
CA MET A 7 2.85 -5.37 6.19
C MET A 7 2.21 -6.39 5.24
N ALA A 8 1.80 -7.55 5.76
CA ALA A 8 1.02 -8.51 4.98
C ALA A 8 -0.30 -7.90 4.48
N VAL A 9 -0.98 -7.11 5.32
CA VAL A 9 -2.18 -6.35 4.93
C VAL A 9 -1.85 -5.33 3.85
N ALA A 10 -0.79 -4.52 4.01
CA ALA A 10 -0.38 -3.55 2.99
C ALA A 10 -0.10 -4.21 1.63
N PHE A 11 0.67 -5.31 1.63
CA PHE A 11 0.95 -6.06 0.41
C PHE A 11 -0.31 -6.71 -0.20
N GLY A 12 -1.26 -7.14 0.61
CA GLY A 12 -2.57 -7.57 0.12
C GLY A 12 -3.30 -6.43 -0.59
N LEU A 13 -3.40 -5.27 0.05
CA LEU A 13 -4.12 -4.10 -0.47
C LEU A 13 -3.55 -3.60 -1.81
N ILE A 14 -2.22 -3.53 -1.96
CA ILE A 14 -1.62 -3.05 -3.21
C ILE A 14 -1.89 -3.99 -4.40
N ASN A 15 -1.93 -5.30 -4.15
CA ASN A 15 -2.28 -6.29 -5.19
C ASN A 15 -3.76 -6.17 -5.58
N VAL A 16 -4.67 -6.00 -4.62
CA VAL A 16 -6.09 -5.75 -4.91
C VAL A 16 -6.26 -4.44 -5.68
N ALA A 17 -5.51 -3.39 -5.34
CA ALA A 17 -5.51 -2.13 -6.07
C ALA A 17 -5.06 -2.28 -7.53
N ALA A 18 -4.04 -3.10 -7.77
CA ALA A 18 -3.54 -3.40 -9.12
C ALA A 18 -4.60 -4.14 -9.97
N VAL A 19 -5.25 -5.16 -9.40
CA VAL A 19 -6.34 -5.89 -10.06
C VAL A 19 -7.53 -4.97 -10.35
N ALA A 20 -7.95 -4.15 -9.39
CA ALA A 20 -9.05 -3.19 -9.57
C ALA A 20 -8.76 -2.16 -10.67
N ARG A 21 -7.48 -1.79 -10.89
CA ARG A 21 -7.08 -0.82 -11.92
C ARG A 21 -6.86 -1.43 -13.29
N GLY A 22 -6.20 -2.58 -13.38
CA GLY A 22 -5.78 -3.17 -14.65
C GLY A 22 -6.72 -4.23 -15.21
N VAL A 23 -7.37 -5.01 -14.33
CA VAL A 23 -8.16 -6.18 -14.72
C VAL A 23 -9.64 -5.83 -14.79
N LEU A 24 -10.18 -5.19 -13.75
CA LEU A 24 -11.62 -4.92 -13.66
C LEU A 24 -12.16 -4.10 -14.84
N PRO A 25 -11.50 -3.03 -15.32
CA PRO A 25 -12.01 -2.27 -16.45
C PRO A 25 -11.93 -2.97 -17.80
N ALA A 26 -11.07 -3.99 -17.93
CA ALA A 26 -11.00 -4.79 -19.16
C ALA A 26 -12.28 -5.60 -19.39
N PHE A 27 -12.96 -6.01 -18.30
CA PHE A 27 -14.23 -6.73 -18.36
C PHE A 27 -15.44 -5.82 -18.19
N HIS A 28 -15.31 -4.70 -17.48
CA HIS A 28 -16.40 -3.77 -17.22
C HIS A 28 -15.99 -2.30 -17.45
N PRO A 29 -15.84 -1.87 -18.72
CA PRO A 29 -15.33 -0.53 -19.05
C PRO A 29 -16.20 0.62 -18.54
N GLN A 30 -17.52 0.39 -18.40
CA GLN A 30 -18.46 1.40 -17.94
C GLN A 30 -18.22 1.85 -16.49
N SER A 31 -17.56 1.01 -15.68
CA SER A 31 -17.22 1.34 -14.28
C SER A 31 -15.78 1.80 -14.11
N PHE A 32 -15.10 2.24 -15.18
CA PHE A 32 -13.69 2.62 -15.14
C PHE A 32 -13.41 3.68 -14.07
N SER A 33 -14.18 4.77 -14.03
CA SER A 33 -14.00 5.85 -13.06
C SER A 33 -14.12 5.39 -11.61
N GLN A 34 -15.12 4.54 -11.31
CA GLN A 34 -15.31 3.96 -9.97
C GLN A 34 -14.18 3.00 -9.62
N SER A 35 -13.73 2.20 -10.59
CA SER A 35 -12.63 1.23 -10.41
C SER A 35 -11.31 1.93 -10.12
N ILE A 36 -11.04 3.05 -10.80
CA ILE A 36 -9.88 3.91 -10.55
C ILE A 36 -9.96 4.55 -9.17
N ALA A 37 -11.13 5.07 -8.76
CA ALA A 37 -11.30 5.64 -7.43
C ALA A 37 -11.08 4.61 -6.32
N ALA A 38 -11.66 3.41 -6.45
CA ALA A 38 -11.47 2.31 -5.50
C ALA A 38 -10.00 1.85 -5.44
N SER A 39 -9.35 1.70 -6.59
CA SER A 39 -7.91 1.37 -6.66
C SER A 39 -7.06 2.44 -5.97
N GLY A 40 -7.37 3.73 -6.18
CA GLY A 40 -6.70 4.84 -5.52
C GLY A 40 -6.81 4.76 -3.99
N ALA A 41 -8.00 4.47 -3.45
CA ALA A 41 -8.20 4.33 -2.01
C ALA A 41 -7.41 3.15 -1.43
N LEU A 42 -7.41 1.99 -2.09
CA LEU A 42 -6.64 0.81 -1.69
C LEU A 42 -5.13 1.07 -1.71
N TRP A 43 -4.66 1.78 -2.75
CA TRP A 43 -3.27 2.20 -2.89
C TRP A 43 -2.87 3.13 -1.74
N ILE A 44 -3.64 4.18 -1.47
CA ILE A 44 -3.38 5.12 -0.37
C ILE A 44 -3.34 4.37 0.96
N ALA A 45 -4.29 3.48 1.23
CA ALA A 45 -4.30 2.70 2.47
C ALA A 45 -3.04 1.82 2.62
N SER A 46 -2.62 1.13 1.55
CA SER A 46 -1.37 0.34 1.54
C SER A 46 -0.15 1.19 1.90
N PHE A 47 0.02 2.33 1.21
CA PHE A 47 1.17 3.19 1.42
C PHE A 47 1.13 3.92 2.76
N LEU A 48 -0.06 4.25 3.26
CA LEU A 48 -0.20 4.82 4.60
C LEU A 48 0.28 3.84 5.68
N ILE A 49 -0.10 2.55 5.58
CA ILE A 49 0.39 1.51 6.48
C ILE A 49 1.93 1.42 6.40
N PHE A 50 2.48 1.39 5.18
CA PHE A 50 3.92 1.36 4.98
C PHE A 50 4.63 2.56 5.63
N ILE A 51 4.14 3.78 5.38
CA ILE A 51 4.73 5.02 5.90
C ILE A 51 4.66 5.06 7.43
N VAL A 52 3.51 4.77 8.03
CA VAL A 52 3.34 4.80 9.49
C VAL A 52 4.30 3.82 10.19
N ILE A 53 4.62 2.69 9.56
CA ILE A 53 5.54 1.69 10.10
C ILE A 53 7.00 2.05 9.82
N TYR A 54 7.35 2.30 8.56
CA TYR A 54 8.74 2.42 8.15
C TYR A 54 9.32 3.82 8.25
N ALA A 55 8.52 4.89 8.14
CA ALA A 55 9.03 6.24 8.32
C ALA A 55 9.74 6.43 9.67
N PRO A 56 9.18 6.07 10.84
CA PRO A 56 9.89 6.21 12.11
C PRO A 56 11.06 5.23 12.26
N ILE A 57 11.06 4.09 11.58
CA ILE A 57 12.19 3.13 11.62
C ILE A 57 13.38 3.69 10.84
N LEU A 58 13.12 4.28 9.67
CA LEU A 58 14.15 4.74 8.73
C LEU A 58 14.64 6.16 9.03
N THR A 59 13.87 6.97 9.74
CA THR A 59 14.25 8.35 10.09
C THR A 59 14.91 8.48 11.45
N ARG A 60 14.90 7.42 12.28
CA ARG A 60 15.57 7.43 13.58
C ARG A 60 17.03 7.01 13.41
N PRO A 61 17.96 7.67 14.13
CA PRO A 61 19.35 7.22 14.19
C PRO A 61 19.41 5.77 14.61
N ARG A 62 20.19 4.98 13.88
CA ARG A 62 20.36 3.57 14.18
C ARG A 62 21.05 3.40 15.53
N ILE A 63 20.54 2.43 16.31
CA ILE A 63 21.09 2.09 17.63
C ILE A 63 22.53 1.54 17.51
N ASP A 64 22.89 0.97 16.36
CA ASP A 64 24.21 0.37 16.10
C ASP A 64 25.30 1.39 15.69
N GLY A 65 24.97 2.69 15.59
CA GLY A 65 25.92 3.76 15.29
C GLY A 65 26.52 3.71 13.87
N ARG A 66 26.04 2.81 13.01
CA ARG A 66 26.51 2.70 11.62
C ARG A 66 25.84 3.76 10.75
N PRO A 67 26.48 4.16 9.64
CA PRO A 67 25.83 5.01 8.65
C PRO A 67 24.50 4.38 8.22
N GLY A 68 23.42 5.13 8.39
CA GLY A 68 22.05 4.77 8.05
C GLY A 68 21.07 5.73 8.70
#